data_AF-A0A0F8YDB2-F1
#
_entry.id   AF-A0A0F8YDB2-F1
#
_cell.length_a   1.000
_cell.length_b   1.000
_cell.length_c   1.000
_cell.angle_alpha   90.00
_cell.angle_beta   90.00
_cell.angle_gamma   90.00
#
_symmetry.space_group_name_H-M   'P 1'
#
loop_
_entity.id
_entity.type
_entity.pdbx_description
1 polymer ?
#
loop_
_entity_poly.entity_id
_entity_poly.type
_entity_poly.pdbx_seq_one_letter_code
_entity_poly.pdbx_strand_id
1 'polypeptide(L)'
;MAGLYDDAPFRRIPLDADGSVGVHQNASGNNSLTEFTPTEMANINDESQASVQIGAGPPDTFTTLIFPELRRLDGLFFASTPGFSAETCESSADTTNGVDGSWTVQIAAVPIFSSVYPYFRNNITTMAVPAAKAIRVRTDAHGGLAYIFGYHPYGAISPGETPDRILFLDTENADAVFTNRVFQNEVEESLESLKAQLEG
;
A
#
# COMPACT_ATOMS: atom_id res chain seq x y z
N MET A 1 -9.68 22.17 -4.60
CA MET A 1 -10.60 22.19 -3.44
C MET A 1 -10.08 21.14 -2.46
N ALA A 2 -9.28 21.53 -1.46
CA ALA A 2 -8.89 20.60 -0.41
C ALA A 2 -10.11 20.43 0.51
N GLY A 3 -10.84 19.32 0.36
CA GLY A 3 -11.93 18.98 1.27
C GLY A 3 -11.41 18.87 2.69
N LEU A 4 -12.20 19.31 3.67
CA LEU A 4 -12.01 19.02 5.09
C LEU A 4 -12.16 17.51 5.27
N TYR A 5 -11.07 16.77 5.10
CA TYR A 5 -10.99 15.37 5.43
C TYR A 5 -10.38 15.25 6.81
N ASP A 6 -11.02 14.47 7.69
CA ASP A 6 -10.40 14.10 8.94
C ASP A 6 -9.08 13.39 8.63
N ASP A 7 -8.03 13.79 9.34
CA ASP A 7 -6.72 13.17 9.21
C ASP A 7 -6.82 11.72 9.68
N ALA A 8 -6.30 10.80 8.88
CA ALA A 8 -6.19 9.42 9.32
C ALA A 8 -5.30 9.37 10.57
N PRO A 9 -5.67 8.61 11.62
CA PRO A 9 -4.91 8.51 12.86
C PRO A 9 -3.47 8.04 12.66
N PHE A 10 -3.19 7.39 11.54
CA PHE A 10 -1.90 6.79 11.20
C PHE A 10 -1.51 7.11 9.75
N ARG A 11 -0.22 6.97 9.45
CA ARG A 11 0.30 7.15 8.10
C ARG A 11 -0.06 5.94 7.24
N ARG A 12 -0.70 6.18 6.10
CA ARG A 12 -0.97 5.15 5.11
C ARG A 12 0.33 4.66 4.45
N ILE A 13 0.48 3.34 4.30
CA ILE A 13 1.58 2.74 3.57
C ILE A 13 1.20 2.70 2.07
N PRO A 14 2.01 3.30 1.17
CA PRO A 14 1.81 3.15 -0.27
C PRO A 14 2.17 1.72 -0.68
N LEU A 15 1.37 1.07 -1.53
CA LEU A 15 1.60 -0.33 -1.93
C LEU A 15 2.17 -0.48 -3.36
N ASP A 16 1.96 0.53 -4.19
CA ASP A 16 2.28 0.56 -5.61
C ASP A 16 3.64 1.21 -5.92
N ALA A 17 4.19 1.96 -4.96
CA ALA A 17 5.41 2.74 -5.14
C ALA A 17 6.60 2.27 -4.30
N ASP A 18 6.39 1.37 -3.33
CA ASP A 18 7.40 1.04 -2.33
C ASP A 18 8.01 -0.35 -2.45
N GLY A 19 7.79 -1.05 -3.56
CA GLY A 19 8.30 -2.40 -3.78
C GLY A 19 7.52 -3.49 -3.04
N SER A 20 6.37 -3.16 -2.45
CA SER A 20 5.45 -4.16 -1.91
C SER A 20 4.92 -5.07 -3.02
N VAL A 21 4.77 -6.35 -2.69
CA VAL A 21 4.19 -7.36 -3.57
C VAL A 21 2.86 -7.81 -2.98
N GLY A 22 1.80 -7.75 -3.78
CA GLY A 22 0.50 -8.28 -3.39
C GLY A 22 0.24 -9.62 -4.08
N VAL A 23 -0.28 -10.57 -3.32
CA VAL A 23 -0.63 -11.90 -3.82
C VAL A 23 -1.98 -12.31 -3.25
N HIS A 24 -2.70 -13.14 -3.99
CA HIS A 24 -3.86 -13.84 -3.47
C HIS A 24 -3.77 -15.33 -3.73
N GLN A 25 -4.37 -16.11 -2.84
CA GLN A 25 -4.39 -17.57 -2.93
C GLN A 25 -5.71 -18.13 -2.40
N ASN A 26 -6.18 -19.19 -3.05
CA ASN A 26 -7.32 -19.97 -2.59
C ASN A 26 -6.84 -21.03 -1.59
N ALA A 27 -7.51 -21.15 -0.45
CA ALA A 27 -7.13 -22.05 0.64
C ALA A 27 -7.49 -23.53 0.39
N SER A 28 -8.31 -23.84 -0.62
CA SER A 28 -8.70 -25.22 -0.95
C SER A 28 -8.48 -25.55 -2.42
N GLY A 29 -7.84 -26.68 -2.67
CA GLY A 29 -7.79 -27.34 -3.98
C GLY A 29 -6.46 -27.23 -4.72
N ASN A 30 -5.81 -26.06 -4.68
CA ASN A 30 -4.44 -25.83 -5.12
C ASN A 30 -4.04 -24.48 -4.51
N ASN A 31 -3.01 -24.45 -3.65
CA ASN A 31 -2.42 -23.20 -3.12
C ASN A 31 -1.70 -22.43 -4.25
N SER A 32 -2.43 -22.14 -5.33
CA SER A 32 -1.93 -21.40 -6.48
C SER A 32 -1.86 -19.94 -6.07
N LEU A 33 -0.65 -19.51 -5.76
CA LEU A 33 -0.34 -18.12 -5.54
C LEU A 33 -0.51 -17.36 -6.86
N THR A 34 -1.31 -16.30 -6.85
CA THR A 34 -1.45 -15.39 -7.98
C THR A 34 -0.99 -14.01 -7.53
N GLU A 35 0.01 -13.46 -8.23
CA GLU A 35 0.55 -12.13 -7.94
C GLU A 35 -0.32 -11.06 -8.61
N PHE A 36 -0.55 -9.95 -7.90
CA PHE A 36 -1.19 -8.78 -8.46
C PHE A 36 -0.26 -8.08 -9.43
N THR A 37 -0.81 -7.70 -10.57
CA THR A 37 -0.13 -6.82 -11.52
C THR A 37 0.08 -5.43 -10.91
N PRO A 38 1.01 -4.61 -11.45
CA PRO A 38 1.21 -3.24 -10.98
C PRO A 38 -0.07 -2.38 -11.03
N THR A 39 -0.93 -2.59 -12.03
CA THR A 39 -2.23 -1.90 -12.13
C THR A 39 -3.19 -2.35 -11.03
N GLU A 40 -3.22 -3.64 -10.71
CA GLU A 40 -4.06 -4.15 -9.62
C GLU A 40 -3.57 -3.66 -8.25
N MET A 41 -2.26 -3.60 -8.04
CA MET A 41 -1.66 -2.97 -6.86
C MET A 41 -2.04 -1.49 -6.73
N ALA A 42 -2.01 -0.74 -7.84
CA ALA A 42 -2.48 0.65 -7.86
C ALA A 42 -3.98 0.75 -7.56
N ASN A 43 -4.80 -0.16 -8.10
CA ASN A 43 -6.25 -0.17 -7.90
C ASN A 43 -6.63 -0.40 -6.43
N ILE A 44 -6.02 -1.39 -5.76
CA ILE A 44 -6.30 -1.63 -4.33
C ILE A 44 -5.69 -0.55 -3.42
N ASN A 45 -4.79 0.28 -3.96
CA ASN A 45 -4.23 1.45 -3.31
C ASN A 45 -4.98 2.76 -3.69
N ASP A 46 -6.02 2.71 -4.53
CA ASP A 46 -6.76 3.90 -4.90
C ASP A 46 -7.86 4.25 -3.88
N GLU A 47 -8.20 5.52 -3.75
CA GLU A 47 -9.28 6.04 -2.92
C GLU A 47 -10.62 6.13 -3.69
N SER A 48 -10.60 5.96 -5.02
CA SER A 48 -11.73 6.24 -5.92
C SER A 48 -12.70 5.07 -6.19
N GLN A 49 -12.49 3.89 -5.59
CA GLN A 49 -13.26 2.65 -5.80
C GLN A 49 -12.91 1.84 -7.06
N ALA A 50 -11.63 1.71 -7.40
CA ALA A 50 -11.18 0.69 -8.35
C ALA A 50 -11.37 -0.72 -7.75
N SER A 51 -11.34 -1.77 -8.57
CA SER A 51 -11.51 -3.15 -8.09
C SER A 51 -10.57 -4.15 -8.72
N VAL A 52 -10.25 -5.21 -7.97
CA VAL A 52 -9.43 -6.35 -8.39
C VAL A 52 -10.14 -7.63 -8.02
N GLN A 53 -10.28 -8.56 -8.98
CA GLN A 53 -10.91 -9.86 -8.74
C GLN A 53 -9.89 -10.81 -8.10
N ILE A 54 -10.22 -11.37 -6.94
CA ILE A 54 -9.33 -12.28 -6.18
C ILE A 54 -9.80 -13.74 -6.20
N GLY A 55 -10.96 -14.03 -6.78
CA GLY A 55 -11.47 -15.39 -6.83
C GLY A 55 -12.91 -15.51 -7.33
N ALA A 56 -13.37 -16.75 -7.45
CA ALA A 56 -14.73 -17.12 -7.82
C ALA A 56 -15.20 -18.32 -6.98
N GLY A 57 -16.28 -18.14 -6.21
CA GLY A 57 -16.87 -19.17 -5.36
C GLY A 57 -16.04 -19.49 -4.09
N PRO A 58 -16.55 -20.36 -3.21
CA PRO A 58 -15.72 -20.95 -2.15
C PRO A 58 -14.54 -21.70 -2.78
N PRO A 59 -13.33 -21.66 -2.19
CA PRO A 59 -13.02 -21.58 -0.76
C PRO A 59 -12.50 -20.22 -0.27
N ASP A 60 -12.10 -20.16 1.01
CA ASP A 60 -11.39 -19.03 1.60
C ASP A 60 -10.29 -18.50 0.67
N THR A 61 -10.22 -17.18 0.53
CA THR A 61 -9.14 -16.51 -0.19
C THR A 61 -8.29 -15.75 0.81
N PHE A 62 -6.98 -15.97 0.81
CA PHE A 62 -6.04 -15.09 1.48
C PHE A 62 -5.57 -14.04 0.50
N THR A 63 -5.71 -12.78 0.86
CA THR A 63 -5.04 -11.67 0.17
C THR A 63 -3.92 -11.18 1.04
N THR A 64 -2.70 -11.24 0.52
CA THR A 64 -1.47 -10.97 1.26
C THR A 64 -0.72 -9.80 0.64
N LEU A 65 -0.21 -8.91 1.47
CA LEU A 65 0.77 -7.88 1.12
C LEU A 65 2.10 -8.24 1.77
N ILE A 66 3.16 -8.33 0.97
CA ILE A 66 4.52 -8.61 1.39
C ILE A 66 5.35 -7.34 1.20
N PHE A 67 5.98 -6.88 2.27
CA PHE A 67 6.77 -5.65 2.30
C PHE A 67 8.26 -5.94 2.04
N PRO A 68 8.99 -5.04 1.37
CA PRO A 68 10.43 -5.22 1.17
C PRO A 68 11.22 -5.10 2.47
N GLU A 69 10.76 -4.28 3.42
CA GLU A 69 11.31 -4.18 4.78
C GLU A 69 10.29 -4.61 5.83
N LEU A 70 10.74 -4.85 7.07
CA LEU A 70 9.82 -5.00 8.19
C LEU A 70 9.05 -3.69 8.43
N ARG A 71 7.72 -3.82 8.58
CA ARG A 71 6.82 -2.70 8.88
C ARG A 71 6.24 -2.84 10.28
N ARG A 72 6.18 -1.71 10.99
CA ARG A 72 5.30 -1.56 12.14
C ARG A 72 3.92 -1.20 11.63
N LEU A 73 2.90 -1.95 12.03
CA LEU A 73 1.52 -1.73 11.60
C LEU A 73 0.69 -1.26 12.77
N ASP A 74 0.01 -0.14 12.54
CA ASP A 74 -0.80 0.57 13.53
C ASP A 74 -2.31 0.47 13.18
N GLY A 75 -2.65 0.09 11.94
CA GLY A 75 -4.04 -0.11 11.53
C GLY A 75 -4.23 -0.70 10.15
N LEU A 76 -5.47 -1.07 9.86
CA LEU A 76 -5.90 -1.60 8.56
C LEU A 76 -7.29 -1.08 8.19
N PHE A 77 -7.43 -0.64 6.95
CA PHE A 77 -8.72 -0.51 6.28
C PHE A 77 -8.81 -1.54 5.15
N PHE A 78 -9.94 -2.23 5.05
CA PHE A 78 -10.18 -3.24 4.03
C PHE A 78 -11.60 -3.08 3.47
N ALA A 79 -11.68 -2.95 2.15
CA ALA A 79 -12.94 -2.83 1.41
C ALA A 79 -13.02 -3.94 0.36
N SER A 80 -14.15 -4.63 0.33
CA SER A 80 -14.38 -5.80 -0.50
C SER A 80 -15.87 -5.90 -0.85
N THR A 81 -16.19 -6.85 -1.71
CA THR A 81 -17.56 -7.11 -2.17
C THR A 81 -18.49 -7.39 -0.98
N PRO A 82 -19.72 -6.85 -0.95
CA PRO A 82 -20.70 -7.17 0.08
C PRO A 82 -21.03 -8.66 0.13
N GLY A 83 -21.28 -9.21 1.32
CA GLY A 83 -21.67 -10.62 1.49
C GLY A 83 -20.49 -11.58 1.72
N PHE A 84 -19.26 -11.05 1.74
CA PHE A 84 -18.07 -11.75 2.17
C PHE A 84 -17.84 -11.49 3.67
N SER A 85 -17.28 -12.46 4.39
CA SER A 85 -16.73 -12.25 5.72
C SER A 85 -15.21 -12.10 5.59
N ALA A 86 -14.60 -11.14 6.29
CA ALA A 86 -13.16 -11.10 6.47
C ALA A 86 -12.90 -11.64 7.87
N GLU A 87 -12.53 -12.92 7.91
CA GLU A 87 -12.45 -13.68 9.15
C GLU A 87 -11.26 -13.22 9.97
N THR A 88 -10.07 -13.19 9.38
CA THR A 88 -8.85 -12.86 10.10
C THR A 88 -7.99 -11.87 9.34
N CYS A 89 -7.35 -10.96 10.08
CA CYS A 89 -6.11 -10.34 9.64
C CYS A 89 -4.97 -11.01 10.39
N GLU A 90 -3.97 -11.47 9.63
CA GLU A 90 -2.80 -12.15 10.16
C GLU A 90 -1.54 -11.43 9.70
N SER A 91 -0.49 -11.51 10.49
CA SER A 91 0.83 -10.99 10.13
C SER A 91 1.87 -12.09 10.23
N SER A 92 2.89 -12.01 9.39
CA SER A 92 4.09 -12.85 9.48
C SER A 92 5.33 -11.97 9.45
N ALA A 93 6.35 -12.34 10.23
CA ALA A 93 7.65 -11.67 10.27
C ALA A 93 8.70 -12.35 9.37
N ASP A 94 8.39 -13.55 8.88
CA ASP A 94 9.34 -14.50 8.28
C ASP A 94 8.88 -15.11 6.95
N THR A 95 7.67 -14.79 6.48
CA THR A 95 7.20 -15.24 5.16
C THR A 95 8.00 -14.59 4.04
N THR A 96 8.23 -15.36 2.98
CA THR A 96 8.89 -14.92 1.75
C THR A 96 7.92 -14.83 0.57
N ASN A 97 6.81 -15.56 0.60
CA ASN A 97 5.90 -15.69 -0.54
C ASN A 97 4.41 -15.65 -0.19
N GLY A 98 4.04 -15.46 1.08
CA GLY A 98 2.65 -15.39 1.53
C GLY A 98 2.00 -16.75 1.85
N VAL A 99 2.68 -17.86 1.55
CA VAL A 99 2.25 -19.24 1.88
C VAL A 99 3.05 -19.78 3.06
N ASP A 100 4.34 -19.47 3.10
CA ASP A 100 5.29 -19.92 4.12
C ASP A 100 5.30 -19.03 5.36
N GLY A 101 6.21 -19.32 6.28
CA GLY A 101 6.40 -18.56 7.51
C GLY A 101 5.37 -18.87 8.60
N SER A 102 5.50 -18.12 9.69
CA SER A 102 4.68 -18.20 10.89
C SER A 102 3.66 -17.07 10.88
N TRP A 103 2.38 -17.42 10.94
CA TRP A 103 1.27 -16.46 10.89
C TRP A 103 0.62 -16.29 12.26
N THR A 104 0.51 -15.04 12.70
CA THR A 104 -0.14 -14.67 13.97
C THR A 104 -1.40 -13.87 13.67
N VAL A 105 -2.54 -14.29 14.24
CA VAL A 105 -3.81 -13.56 14.13
C VAL A 105 -3.72 -12.25 14.91
N GLN A 106 -3.96 -11.14 14.22
CA GLN A 106 -3.96 -9.78 14.76
C GLN A 106 -5.39 -9.25 14.97
N ILE A 107 -6.29 -9.59 14.05
CA ILE A 107 -7.71 -9.25 14.11
C ILE A 107 -8.50 -10.52 13.82
N ALA A 108 -9.47 -10.85 14.69
CA ALA A 108 -10.30 -12.05 14.58
C ALA A 108 -11.63 -11.84 13.84
N ALA A 109 -11.91 -10.59 13.42
CA ALA A 109 -12.99 -10.22 12.50
C ALA A 109 -12.67 -8.84 11.91
N VAL A 110 -12.25 -8.79 10.65
CA VAL A 110 -11.92 -7.52 9.98
C VAL A 110 -13.22 -6.89 9.48
N PRO A 111 -13.58 -5.66 9.89
CA PRO A 111 -14.70 -4.95 9.30
C PRO A 111 -14.51 -4.78 7.79
N ILE A 112 -15.46 -5.28 6.99
CA ILE A 112 -15.49 -5.07 5.53
C ILE A 112 -16.41 -3.90 5.22
N PHE A 113 -15.90 -3.01 4.36
CA PHE A 113 -16.70 -1.95 3.75
C PHE A 113 -16.95 -2.26 2.28
N SER A 114 -18.15 -1.96 1.80
CA SER A 114 -18.50 -2.04 0.37
C SER A 114 -18.02 -0.83 -0.42
N SER A 115 -17.43 0.17 0.25
CA SER A 115 -16.90 1.37 -0.40
C SER A 115 -15.60 1.85 0.23
N VAL A 116 -14.70 2.39 -0.60
CA VAL A 116 -13.43 2.97 -0.16
C VAL A 116 -13.65 4.39 0.35
N TYR A 117 -14.17 5.25 -0.50
CA TYR A 117 -14.59 6.60 -0.11
C TYR A 117 -16.02 6.56 0.48
N PRO A 118 -16.31 7.31 1.55
CA PRO A 118 -15.41 8.17 2.34
C PRO A 118 -14.72 7.44 3.52
N TYR A 119 -14.85 6.12 3.61
CA TYR A 119 -14.58 5.36 4.84
C TYR A 119 -13.11 5.11 5.14
N PHE A 120 -12.23 5.14 4.13
CA PHE A 120 -10.85 4.69 4.28
C PHE A 120 -10.04 5.43 5.35
N ARG A 121 -10.40 6.66 5.73
CA ARG A 121 -9.71 7.43 6.79
C ARG A 121 -10.32 7.26 8.18
N ASN A 122 -11.63 7.06 8.25
CA ASN A 122 -12.38 7.12 9.51
C ASN A 122 -12.76 5.73 10.04
N ASN A 123 -12.58 4.68 9.23
CA ASN A 123 -12.94 3.31 9.56
C ASN A 123 -11.73 2.37 9.56
N ILE A 124 -10.62 2.85 10.13
CA ILE A 124 -9.40 2.07 10.30
C ILE A 124 -9.55 1.17 11.52
N THR A 125 -9.32 -0.13 11.34
CA THR A 125 -9.25 -1.08 12.45
C THR A 125 -7.86 -1.03 13.05
N THR A 126 -7.76 -0.62 14.31
CA THR A 126 -6.48 -0.53 15.02
C THR A 126 -5.88 -1.92 15.24
N MET A 127 -4.59 -2.05 14.96
CA MET A 127 -3.77 -3.21 15.31
C MET A 127 -2.41 -2.73 15.78
N ALA A 128 -1.67 -3.53 16.55
CA ALA A 128 -0.34 -3.15 17.00
C ALA A 128 0.65 -4.28 16.67
N VAL A 129 1.24 -4.22 15.49
CA VAL A 129 2.21 -5.22 15.02
C VAL A 129 3.59 -4.56 14.99
N PRO A 130 4.53 -4.95 15.87
CA PRO A 130 5.80 -4.24 16.02
C PRO A 130 6.74 -4.41 14.82
N ALA A 131 6.70 -5.57 14.18
CA ALA A 131 7.49 -5.90 13.00
C ALA A 131 6.78 -7.01 12.20
N ALA A 132 6.36 -6.68 10.99
CA ALA A 132 5.75 -7.60 10.04
C ALA A 132 6.43 -7.49 8.69
N LYS A 133 6.78 -8.65 8.13
CA LYS A 133 7.21 -8.80 6.74
C LYS A 133 6.02 -8.84 5.80
N ALA A 134 4.90 -9.38 6.26
CA ALA A 134 3.66 -9.43 5.50
C ALA A 134 2.43 -9.32 6.40
N ILE A 135 1.33 -8.92 5.79
CA ILE A 135 -0.02 -9.08 6.33
C ILE A 135 -0.91 -9.78 5.33
N ARG A 136 -1.88 -10.53 5.83
CA ARG A 136 -2.92 -11.10 4.99
C ARG A 136 -4.29 -10.98 5.63
N VAL A 137 -5.30 -10.82 4.78
CA VAL A 137 -6.70 -10.91 5.16
C VAL A 137 -7.27 -12.19 4.58
N ARG A 138 -7.88 -13.02 5.43
CA ARG A 138 -8.67 -14.17 5.01
C ARG A 138 -10.10 -13.71 4.76
N THR A 139 -10.59 -13.96 3.56
CA THR A 139 -12.00 -13.73 3.21
C THR A 139 -12.69 -15.03 2.87
N ASP A 140 -13.88 -15.29 3.42
CA ASP A 140 -14.74 -16.38 2.96
C ASP A 140 -15.67 -15.89 1.84
N ALA A 141 -15.70 -16.65 0.75
CA ALA A 141 -16.47 -16.37 -0.44
C ALA A 141 -17.76 -17.19 -0.45
N HIS A 142 -18.85 -16.61 0.03
CA HIS A 142 -20.18 -17.24 -0.01
C HIS A 142 -20.85 -17.11 -1.38
N GLY A 143 -20.25 -17.70 -2.41
CA GLY A 143 -20.82 -17.83 -3.75
C GLY A 143 -20.83 -16.53 -4.56
N GLY A 144 -19.90 -16.40 -5.50
CA GLY A 144 -19.79 -15.24 -6.40
C GLY A 144 -18.35 -14.90 -6.75
N LEU A 145 -18.15 -13.89 -7.60
CA LEU A 145 -16.83 -13.32 -7.84
C LEU A 145 -16.45 -12.43 -6.65
N ALA A 146 -15.25 -12.64 -6.12
CA ALA A 146 -14.70 -11.88 -5.01
C ALA A 146 -13.88 -10.71 -5.55
N TYR A 147 -14.20 -9.49 -5.14
CA TYR A 147 -13.43 -8.29 -5.49
C TYR A 147 -12.95 -7.54 -4.26
N ILE A 148 -11.71 -7.07 -4.32
CA ILE A 148 -11.16 -6.07 -3.40
C ILE A 148 -11.33 -4.71 -4.02
N PHE A 149 -11.82 -3.76 -3.23
CA PHE A 149 -11.93 -2.35 -3.61
C PHE A 149 -10.82 -1.51 -3.00
N GLY A 150 -10.33 -1.88 -1.81
CA GLY A 150 -9.24 -1.17 -1.15
C GLY A 150 -8.60 -2.03 -0.08
N TYR A 151 -7.27 -2.00 -0.01
CA TYR A 151 -6.49 -2.66 1.03
C TYR A 151 -5.46 -1.66 1.53
N HIS A 152 -5.77 -0.93 2.60
CA HIS A 152 -4.94 0.18 3.07
C HIS A 152 -4.37 -0.15 4.45
N PRO A 153 -3.14 -0.70 4.52
CA PRO A 153 -2.43 -0.78 5.78
C PRO A 153 -1.88 0.59 6.20
N TYR A 154 -1.83 0.79 7.50
CA TYR A 154 -1.33 1.99 8.14
C TYR A 154 -0.20 1.65 9.10
N GLY A 155 0.85 2.47 9.08
CA GLY A 155 2.03 2.25 9.90
C GLY A 155 3.29 2.95 9.39
N ALA A 156 4.43 2.37 9.72
CA ALA A 156 5.75 2.90 9.40
C ALA A 156 6.75 1.77 9.15
N ILE A 157 7.92 2.12 8.61
CA ILE A 157 9.07 1.21 8.55
C ILE A 157 9.54 0.93 9.97
N SER A 158 9.80 -0.35 10.28
CA SER A 158 10.25 -0.75 11.62
C SER A 158 11.63 -0.15 11.94
N PRO A 159 11.91 0.18 13.22
CA PRO A 159 13.22 0.69 13.61
C PRO A 159 14.35 -0.28 13.25
N GLY A 160 15.42 0.24 12.67
CA GLY A 160 16.59 -0.55 12.25
C GLY A 160 16.52 -1.08 10.82
N GLU A 161 15.36 -1.03 10.18
CA GLU A 161 15.24 -1.30 8.75
C GLU A 161 15.71 -0.08 7.95
N THR A 162 16.51 -0.32 6.92
CA THR A 162 16.86 0.72 5.95
C THR A 162 15.86 0.61 4.80
N PRO A 163 15.09 1.67 4.49
CA PRO A 163 14.22 1.64 3.33
C PRO A 163 15.07 1.35 2.09
N ASP A 164 14.75 0.30 1.34
CA ASP A 164 15.32 0.06 0.00
C ASP A 164 14.59 0.95 -1.01
N ARG A 165 14.55 2.23 -0.68
CA ARG A 165 14.02 3.30 -1.52
C ARG A 165 15.24 4.09 -1.90
N ILE A 166 15.50 4.20 -3.21
CA ILE A 166 16.52 5.10 -3.73
C ILE A 166 16.18 6.49 -3.22
N LEU A 167 16.84 6.89 -2.14
CA LEU A 167 16.87 8.26 -1.70
C LEU A 167 17.71 8.95 -2.77
N PHE A 168 17.09 9.78 -3.61
CA PHE A 168 17.83 10.73 -4.44
C PHE A 168 18.46 11.77 -3.50
N LEU A 169 19.49 11.35 -2.75
CA LEU A 169 20.44 12.25 -2.15
C LEU A 169 21.42 12.60 -3.25
N ASP A 170 21.42 13.85 -3.65
CA ASP A 170 22.60 14.40 -4.30
C ASP A 170 23.76 14.24 -3.31
N THR A 171 24.75 13.41 -3.64
CA THR A 171 25.89 13.17 -2.76
C THR A 171 26.78 14.40 -2.61
N GLU A 172 26.62 15.43 -3.44
CA GLU A 172 27.33 16.71 -3.31
C GLU A 172 26.58 17.71 -2.42
N ASN A 173 25.25 17.62 -2.34
CA ASN A 173 24.41 18.49 -1.54
C ASN A 173 23.42 17.63 -0.75
N ALA A 174 23.65 17.44 0.55
CA ALA A 174 22.81 16.64 1.44
C ALA A 174 21.38 17.19 1.68
N ASP A 175 20.77 17.81 0.67
CA ASP A 175 19.39 18.27 0.61
C ASP A 175 18.62 17.49 -0.46
N ALA A 176 17.35 17.20 -0.20
CA ALA A 176 16.46 16.60 -1.19
C ALA A 176 16.28 17.56 -2.38
N VAL A 177 16.92 17.27 -3.51
CA VAL A 177 16.86 18.12 -4.70
C VAL A 177 15.54 17.88 -5.44
N PHE A 178 14.53 18.68 -5.12
CA PHE A 178 13.40 18.91 -6.02
C PHE A 178 13.87 19.85 -7.12
N THR A 179 14.52 19.32 -8.17
CA THR A 179 15.02 20.13 -9.28
C THR A 179 13.83 20.71 -10.04
N ASN A 180 13.47 21.96 -9.69
CA ASN A 180 12.58 22.77 -10.50
C ASN A 180 13.40 23.28 -11.71
N ARG A 181 13.48 22.45 -12.75
CA ARG A 181 14.20 22.71 -14.02
C ARG A 181 13.85 24.05 -14.70
N VAL A 182 12.79 24.72 -14.25
CA VAL A 182 12.34 26.00 -14.80
C VAL A 182 13.27 27.15 -14.42
N PHE A 183 13.90 27.14 -13.24
CA PHE A 183 14.69 28.29 -12.78
C PHE A 183 16.10 28.41 -13.39
N GLN A 184 16.69 27.33 -13.92
CA GLN A 184 18.04 27.40 -14.49
C GLN A 184 18.06 28.09 -15.86
N ASN A 185 17.07 27.82 -16.71
CA ASN A 185 17.03 28.40 -18.05
C ASN A 185 16.79 29.93 -18.01
N GLU A 186 15.98 30.43 -17.08
CA GLU A 186 15.68 31.86 -16.96
C GLU A 186 16.88 32.69 -16.48
N VAL A 187 17.76 32.09 -15.67
CA VAL A 187 18.98 32.75 -15.17
C VAL A 187 20.05 32.81 -16.26
N GLU A 188 20.19 31.75 -17.07
CA GLU A 188 21.14 31.73 -18.19
C GLU A 188 20.75 32.71 -19.30
N GLU A 189 19.47 32.78 -19.66
CA GLU A 189 18.99 33.78 -20.64
C GLU A 189 19.14 35.22 -20.13
N SER A 190 18.91 35.45 -18.83
CA SER A 190 19.11 36.78 -18.23
C SER A 190 20.58 37.20 -18.19
N LEU A 191 21.50 36.25 -17.97
CA LEU A 191 22.95 36.51 -17.95
C LEU A 191 23.50 36.81 -19.35
N GLU A 192 23.04 36.10 -20.38
CA GLU A 192 23.42 36.36 -21.77
C GLU A 192 22.87 37.71 -22.26
N SER A 193 21.63 38.05 -21.89
CA SER A 193 21.06 39.38 -22.16
C SER A 193 21.86 40.51 -21.50
N LEU A 194 22.39 40.29 -20.29
CA LEU A 194 23.15 41.32 -19.56
C LEU A 194 24.55 41.54 -20.17
N LYS A 195 25.21 40.46 -20.60
CA LYS A 195 26.51 40.55 -21.29
C LYS A 195 26.39 41.30 -22.63
N ALA A 196 25.35 41.02 -23.40
CA ALA A 196 25.12 41.70 -24.68
C ALA A 196 24.89 43.21 -24.53
N GLN A 197 24.36 43.67 -23.39
CA GLN A 197 24.17 45.10 -23.10
C GLN A 197 25.45 45.81 -22.62
N LEU A 198 26.45 45.07 -22.14
CA LEU A 198 27.71 45.62 -21.65
C LEU A 198 28.79 45.70 -22.75
N GLU A 199 28.61 44.98 -23.86
CA GLU A 199 29.57 44.90 -24.97
C GLU A 199 29.18 45.74 -26.21
N GLY A 200 28.06 46.46 -26.16
CA GLY A 200 27.59 47.38 -27.22
C GLY A 200 27.57 48.84 -26.76
#